data_AF-A0A068RV23-F1
#
_entry.id   AF-A0A068RV23-F1
#
_cell.length_a   1.000
_cell.length_b   1.000
_cell.length_c   1.000
_cell.angle_alpha   90.00
_cell.angle_beta   90.00
_cell.angle_gamma   90.00
#
_symmetry.space_group_name_H-M   'P 1'
#
loop_
_entity.id
_entity.type
_entity.pdbx_description
1 polymer ?
#
loop_
_entity_poly.entity_id
_entity_poly.type
_entity_poly.pdbx_seq_one_letter_code
_entity_poly.pdbx_strand_id
1 'polypeptide(L)'
;MDVDSNSPLTAEEVKAKANEQYKGGHYNEAVRLYSEAIELSPNTATYYANRAAALTMLGKYKEAADDCRTATSLDPSNIKAFCRAGKCHMNLGNLEESTRQYELALQVDQSNAQAQREYNNLLGLKNYIAQMDMYMQNKQWGLAGNSLDRAISMVDADRVPFKWDVWRAEIALNQKKWSEASRIVNYLVRLDTQNPDVLYLRARVFYGQGDNAKTVAHCMEALRCDPDFSKARVLLKKARALDSHKEKGNAAFKTNQLQEAFDSYSAALEIDPENDALNAKLYSNRAAVLQKLKKFQEALEDCNKAIELDPDFNKVYSRRAACYMELEEYEEAVRDYRRLTEVDASNREYRSLLQKAELELKKSQRKDYYKILGLTKSATDSEIKKAYRKLALQYHPDKNDGDAKAEAKFKEVGEAYAILSDPQKKSRYDSGVDLDGGMGGMNGGGFDMGGVDVNDIFMQMFGGGMGGGMGGMGGGARFSSAGGFPGGGAGFSAGGFPGASFGGAGGFPGGGRRGGGGYYSHFG
;
A
#
# COMPACT_ATOMS: atom_id res chain seq x y z
N MET A 1 36.33 -3.09 74.40
CA MET A 1 37.18 -3.66 73.34
C MET A 1 36.39 -3.54 72.06
N ASP A 2 36.31 -2.33 71.53
CA ASP A 2 35.75 -2.07 70.20
C ASP A 2 36.90 -2.28 69.22
N VAL A 3 36.93 -3.47 68.62
CA VAL A 3 37.83 -3.75 67.50
C VAL A 3 37.20 -3.07 66.30
N ASP A 4 37.84 -2.01 65.83
CA ASP A 4 37.51 -1.29 64.60
C ASP A 4 37.13 -2.25 63.47
N SER A 5 35.84 -2.29 63.13
CA SER A 5 35.29 -3.11 62.04
C SER A 5 35.53 -2.50 60.66
N ASN A 6 36.62 -1.73 60.49
CA ASN A 6 36.87 -0.91 59.31
C ASN A 6 38.30 -1.02 58.78
N SER A 7 38.86 -2.24 58.82
CA SER A 7 40.03 -2.55 58.00
C SER A 7 39.60 -2.59 56.53
N PRO A 8 40.27 -1.87 55.61
CA PRO A 8 39.93 -1.92 54.20
C PRO A 8 40.05 -3.36 53.69
N LEU A 9 39.01 -3.84 53.00
CA LEU A 9 38.96 -5.20 52.48
C LEU A 9 40.14 -5.45 51.53
N THR A 10 40.72 -6.64 51.61
CA THR A 10 41.75 -7.07 50.66
C THR A 10 41.15 -7.33 49.28
N ALA A 11 41.96 -7.23 48.22
CA ALA A 11 41.50 -7.49 46.85
C ALA A 11 40.85 -8.88 46.68
N GLU A 12 41.33 -9.88 47.41
CA GLU A 12 40.79 -11.23 47.42
C GLU A 12 39.41 -11.34 48.09
N GLU A 13 39.19 -10.61 49.20
CA GLU A 13 37.89 -10.53 49.87
C GLU A 13 36.86 -9.77 49.02
N VAL A 14 37.29 -8.67 48.38
CA VAL A 14 36.45 -7.93 47.42
C VAL A 14 36.06 -8.81 46.24
N LYS A 15 37.01 -9.57 45.68
CA LYS A 15 36.72 -10.59 44.64
C LYS A 15 35.74 -11.65 45.13
N ALA A 16 35.88 -12.14 46.36
CA ALA A 16 34.97 -13.14 46.92
C ALA A 16 33.52 -12.60 46.98
N LYS A 17 33.34 -11.36 47.44
CA LYS A 17 32.05 -10.65 47.41
C LYS A 17 31.54 -10.46 45.98
N ALA A 18 32.41 -10.09 45.04
CA ALA A 18 32.04 -9.96 43.63
C ALA A 18 31.55 -11.29 43.02
N ASN A 19 32.21 -12.41 43.36
CA ASN A 19 31.78 -13.75 42.95
C ASN A 19 30.40 -14.12 43.52
N GLU A 20 30.11 -13.71 44.76
CA GLU A 20 28.79 -13.92 45.38
C GLU A 20 27.70 -13.13 44.65
N GLN A 21 27.94 -11.85 44.38
CA GLN A 21 27.01 -11.02 43.61
C GLN A 21 26.80 -11.56 42.18
N TYR A 22 27.87 -12.04 41.55
CA TYR A 22 27.78 -12.70 40.24
C TYR A 22 26.89 -13.95 40.28
N LYS A 23 27.07 -14.81 41.29
CA LYS A 23 26.23 -16.01 41.49
C LYS A 23 24.77 -15.65 41.79
N GLY A 24 24.55 -14.54 42.50
CA GLY A 24 23.22 -13.99 42.77
C GLY A 24 22.54 -13.33 41.57
N GLY A 25 23.21 -13.22 40.41
CA GLY A 25 22.67 -12.55 39.21
C GLY A 25 22.74 -11.03 39.25
N HIS A 26 23.32 -10.44 40.31
CA HIS A 26 23.50 -9.00 40.46
C HIS A 26 24.75 -8.52 39.69
N TYR A 27 24.72 -8.65 38.36
CA TYR A 27 25.90 -8.44 37.53
C TYR A 27 26.45 -7.01 37.56
N ASN A 28 25.60 -5.99 37.69
CA ASN A 28 26.07 -4.59 37.83
C ASN A 28 26.92 -4.41 39.10
N GLU A 29 26.47 -4.98 40.21
CA GLU A 29 27.20 -4.91 41.48
C GLU A 29 28.47 -5.77 41.44
N ALA A 30 28.42 -6.94 40.80
CA ALA A 30 29.61 -7.75 40.56
C ALA A 30 30.67 -6.98 39.76
N VAL A 31 30.29 -6.25 38.70
CA VAL A 31 31.21 -5.40 37.91
C VAL A 31 31.83 -4.31 38.78
N ARG A 32 31.05 -3.65 39.65
CA ARG A 32 31.54 -2.63 40.58
C ARG A 32 32.62 -3.21 41.49
N LEU A 33 32.33 -4.34 42.16
CA LEU A 33 33.25 -4.98 43.09
C LEU A 33 34.49 -5.55 42.39
N TYR A 34 34.38 -6.13 41.19
CA TYR A 34 35.59 -6.54 40.45
C TYR A 34 36.45 -5.34 40.03
N SER A 35 35.84 -4.18 39.76
CA SER A 35 36.61 -2.96 39.44
C SER A 35 37.40 -2.49 40.66
N GLU A 36 36.79 -2.52 41.85
CA GLU A 36 37.48 -2.25 43.11
C GLU A 36 38.63 -3.25 43.36
N ALA A 37 38.41 -4.55 43.12
CA ALA A 37 39.48 -5.55 43.21
C ALA A 37 40.64 -5.29 42.23
N ILE A 38 40.34 -4.79 41.03
CA ILE A 38 41.35 -4.41 40.02
C ILE A 38 42.13 -3.17 40.48
N GLU A 39 41.47 -2.17 41.07
CA GLU A 39 42.15 -0.97 41.61
C GLU A 39 43.13 -1.34 42.73
N LEU A 40 42.75 -2.29 43.59
CA LEU A 40 43.60 -2.80 44.67
C LEU A 40 44.76 -3.66 44.17
N SER A 41 44.65 -4.30 43.00
CA SER A 41 45.66 -5.22 42.45
C SER A 41 45.54 -5.32 40.93
N PRO A 42 46.14 -4.37 40.19
CA PRO A 42 45.90 -4.18 38.75
C PRO A 42 46.60 -5.20 37.85
N ASN A 43 47.53 -6.01 38.38
CA ASN A 43 48.29 -7.01 37.62
C ASN A 43 47.71 -8.43 37.76
N THR A 44 46.52 -8.58 38.32
CA THR A 44 45.89 -9.89 38.52
C THR A 44 44.93 -10.25 37.38
N ALA A 45 45.36 -11.15 36.49
CA ALA A 45 44.60 -11.58 35.31
C ALA A 45 43.18 -12.07 35.63
N THR A 46 43.01 -12.80 36.74
CA THR A 46 41.73 -13.38 37.15
C THR A 46 40.64 -12.34 37.39
N TYR A 47 40.98 -11.14 37.87
CA TYR A 47 39.99 -10.12 38.19
C TYR A 47 39.38 -9.54 36.93
N TYR A 48 40.21 -9.25 35.91
CA TYR A 48 39.75 -8.87 34.58
C TYR A 48 38.92 -9.99 33.94
N ALA A 49 39.38 -11.25 34.02
CA ALA A 49 38.63 -12.37 33.45
C ALA A 49 37.24 -12.56 34.10
N ASN A 50 37.12 -12.32 35.40
CA ASN A 50 35.85 -12.40 36.12
C ASN A 50 34.95 -11.19 35.86
N ARG A 51 35.52 -9.98 35.78
CA ARG A 51 34.77 -8.77 35.39
C ARG A 51 34.24 -8.88 33.97
N ALA A 52 35.06 -9.39 33.04
CA ALA A 52 34.64 -9.69 31.68
C ALA A 52 33.43 -10.64 31.66
N ALA A 53 33.41 -11.66 32.53
CA ALA A 53 32.26 -12.57 32.64
C ALA A 53 30.98 -11.82 33.05
N ALA A 54 31.06 -10.96 34.07
CA ALA A 54 29.92 -10.15 34.51
C ALA A 54 29.46 -9.17 33.42
N LEU A 55 30.40 -8.53 32.71
CA LEU A 55 30.11 -7.63 31.59
C LEU A 55 29.46 -8.38 30.41
N THR A 56 29.88 -9.61 30.11
CA THR A 56 29.22 -10.45 29.10
C THR A 56 27.77 -10.72 29.46
N MET A 57 27.46 -11.01 30.74
CA MET A 57 26.08 -11.22 31.19
C MET A 57 25.21 -9.96 31.10
N LEU A 58 25.82 -8.76 31.10
CA LEU A 58 25.15 -7.48 30.90
C LEU A 58 25.03 -7.07 29.42
N GLY A 59 25.53 -7.88 28.48
CA GLY A 59 25.61 -7.55 27.05
C GLY A 59 26.60 -6.43 26.73
N LYS A 60 27.52 -6.11 27.65
CA LYS A 60 28.57 -5.10 27.50
C LYS A 60 29.80 -5.71 26.81
N TYR A 61 29.60 -6.20 25.59
CA TYR A 61 30.57 -7.03 24.89
C TYR A 61 31.90 -6.32 24.60
N LYS A 62 31.88 -5.02 24.30
CA LYS A 62 33.09 -4.23 24.04
C LYS A 62 33.97 -4.14 25.28
N GLU A 63 33.38 -3.70 26.41
CA GLU A 63 34.05 -3.61 27.70
C GLU A 63 34.59 -5.00 28.15
N ALA A 64 33.80 -6.05 27.96
CA ALA A 64 34.21 -7.41 28.26
C ALA A 64 35.39 -7.89 27.38
N ALA A 65 35.43 -7.52 26.10
CA ALA A 65 36.53 -7.87 25.20
C ALA A 65 37.83 -7.15 25.59
N ASP A 66 37.76 -5.88 26.02
CA ASP A 66 38.90 -5.13 26.52
C ASP A 66 39.49 -5.75 27.81
N ASP A 67 38.61 -6.19 28.73
CA ASP A 67 39.04 -6.92 29.93
C ASP A 67 39.66 -8.29 29.58
N CYS A 68 39.08 -9.02 28.64
CA CYS A 68 39.67 -10.28 28.18
C CYS A 68 41.05 -10.08 27.55
N ARG A 69 41.25 -9.02 26.75
CA ARG A 69 42.57 -8.67 26.19
C ARG A 69 43.59 -8.39 27.29
N THR A 70 43.18 -7.69 28.34
CA THR A 70 44.05 -7.41 29.50
C THR A 70 44.37 -8.72 30.24
N ALA A 71 43.36 -9.55 30.50
CA ALA A 71 43.54 -10.84 31.16
C ALA A 71 44.49 -11.77 30.42
N THR A 72 44.38 -11.86 29.08
CA THR A 72 45.26 -12.72 28.27
C THR A 72 46.68 -12.16 28.10
N SER A 73 46.84 -10.83 28.22
CA SER A 73 48.18 -10.21 28.26
C SER A 73 48.92 -10.51 29.57
N LEU A 74 48.19 -10.58 30.68
CA LEU A 74 48.73 -10.91 32.02
C LEU A 74 48.92 -12.41 32.21
N ASP A 75 48.02 -13.23 31.64
CA ASP A 75 48.06 -14.69 31.66
C ASP A 75 47.72 -15.27 30.28
N PRO A 76 48.73 -15.53 29.43
CA PRO A 76 48.53 -16.14 28.12
C PRO A 76 48.03 -17.58 28.15
N SER A 77 47.96 -18.24 29.32
CA SER A 77 47.43 -19.60 29.46
C SER A 77 45.93 -19.63 29.76
N ASN A 78 45.30 -18.46 29.93
CA ASN A 78 43.90 -18.36 30.32
C ASN A 78 42.92 -18.64 29.16
N ILE A 79 42.67 -19.92 28.90
CA ILE A 79 41.73 -20.40 27.86
C ILE A 79 40.34 -19.77 28.02
N LYS A 80 39.85 -19.59 29.26
CA LYS A 80 38.52 -19.02 29.53
C LYS A 80 38.42 -17.56 29.05
N ALA A 81 39.50 -16.79 29.18
CA ALA A 81 39.55 -15.42 28.69
C ALA A 81 39.50 -15.36 27.16
N PHE A 82 40.25 -16.23 26.46
CA PHE A 82 40.18 -16.35 25.00
C PHE A 82 38.79 -16.76 24.50
N CYS A 83 38.19 -17.80 25.08
CA CYS A 83 36.84 -18.24 24.69
C CYS A 83 35.79 -17.13 24.91
N ARG A 84 35.92 -16.37 26.00
CA ARG A 84 35.02 -15.24 26.27
C ARG A 84 35.26 -14.08 25.31
N ALA A 85 36.51 -13.76 24.98
CA ALA A 85 36.84 -12.77 23.96
C ALA A 85 36.20 -13.15 22.61
N GLY A 86 36.36 -14.42 22.18
CA GLY A 86 35.71 -14.96 20.99
C GLY A 86 34.20 -14.71 21.00
N LYS A 87 33.52 -15.12 22.07
CA LYS A 87 32.07 -14.88 22.22
C LYS A 87 31.70 -13.40 22.18
N CYS A 88 32.46 -12.52 22.82
CA CYS A 88 32.21 -11.08 22.77
C CYS A 88 32.37 -10.53 21.34
N HIS A 89 33.45 -10.90 20.64
CA HIS A 89 33.68 -10.48 19.26
C HIS A 89 32.63 -11.02 18.29
N MET A 90 32.15 -12.24 18.50
CA MET A 90 31.03 -12.82 17.76
C MET A 90 29.75 -11.99 17.91
N ASN A 91 29.39 -11.61 19.14
CA ASN A 91 28.22 -10.76 19.42
C ASN A 91 28.39 -9.31 18.94
N LEU A 92 29.62 -8.84 18.78
CA LEU A 92 29.91 -7.54 18.16
C LEU A 92 29.90 -7.59 16.62
N GLY A 93 29.76 -8.78 16.01
CA GLY A 93 29.85 -8.99 14.57
C GLY A 93 31.28 -9.01 14.01
N ASN A 94 32.30 -9.00 14.88
CA ASN A 94 33.73 -9.04 14.53
C ASN A 94 34.19 -10.49 14.34
N LEU A 95 33.69 -11.15 13.29
CA LEU A 95 33.83 -12.60 13.12
C LEU A 95 35.26 -13.08 12.94
N GLU A 96 36.12 -12.30 12.27
CA GLU A 96 37.54 -12.69 12.08
C GLU A 96 38.34 -12.60 13.38
N GLU A 97 38.12 -11.57 14.18
CA GLU A 97 38.74 -11.49 15.50
C GLU A 97 38.19 -12.60 16.41
N SER A 98 36.89 -12.91 16.33
CA SER A 98 36.31 -14.06 17.03
C SER A 98 36.97 -15.38 16.62
N THR A 99 37.26 -15.59 15.33
CA THR A 99 37.99 -16.76 14.83
C THR A 99 39.36 -16.84 15.48
N ARG A 100 40.13 -15.76 15.43
CA ARG A 100 41.47 -15.68 16.02
C ARG A 100 41.47 -16.02 17.52
N GLN A 101 40.52 -15.50 18.28
CA GLN A 101 40.44 -15.75 19.73
C GLN A 101 40.17 -17.23 20.05
N TYR A 102 39.31 -17.90 19.30
CA TYR A 102 39.08 -19.35 19.48
C TYR A 102 40.27 -20.20 19.03
N GLU A 103 40.95 -19.80 17.95
CA GLU A 103 42.20 -20.47 17.52
C GLU A 103 43.28 -20.36 18.59
N LEU A 104 43.46 -19.18 19.21
CA LEU A 104 44.39 -19.01 20.33
C LEU A 104 44.00 -19.89 21.53
N ALA A 105 42.70 -19.99 21.87
CA ALA A 105 42.23 -20.89 22.92
C ALA A 105 42.60 -22.36 22.64
N LEU A 106 42.43 -22.82 21.39
CA LEU A 106 42.74 -24.18 20.95
C LEU A 106 44.24 -24.42 20.78
N GLN A 107 45.06 -23.38 20.57
CA GLN A 107 46.52 -23.50 20.60
C GLN A 107 47.04 -23.77 22.02
N VAL A 108 46.41 -23.19 23.04
CA VAL A 108 46.75 -23.44 24.45
C VAL A 108 46.31 -24.85 24.87
N ASP A 109 45.11 -25.27 24.48
CA ASP A 109 44.59 -26.62 24.73
C ASP A 109 43.74 -27.10 23.55
N GLN A 110 44.35 -27.95 22.72
CA GLN A 110 43.70 -28.53 21.53
C GLN A 110 42.52 -29.44 21.87
N SER A 111 42.48 -29.99 23.09
CA SER A 111 41.44 -30.91 23.54
C SER A 111 40.27 -30.21 24.24
N ASN A 112 40.29 -28.87 24.29
CA ASN A 112 39.29 -28.10 25.01
C ASN A 112 37.90 -28.21 24.35
N ALA A 113 37.04 -29.07 24.91
CA ALA A 113 35.71 -29.34 24.36
C ALA A 113 34.81 -28.08 24.28
N GLN A 114 34.96 -27.14 25.21
CA GLN A 114 34.18 -25.91 25.20
C GLN A 114 34.64 -24.97 24.08
N ALA A 115 35.95 -24.74 23.95
CA ALA A 115 36.51 -23.92 22.88
C ALA A 115 36.14 -24.49 21.50
N GLN A 116 36.26 -25.81 21.30
CA GLN A 116 35.92 -26.47 20.05
C GLN A 116 34.43 -26.31 19.69
N ARG A 117 33.54 -26.45 20.68
CA ARG A 117 32.09 -26.28 20.46
C ARG A 117 31.75 -24.85 20.04
N GLU A 118 32.26 -23.86 20.75
CA GLU A 118 32.01 -22.45 20.44
C GLU A 118 32.64 -22.04 19.11
N TYR A 119 33.80 -22.60 18.77
CA TYR A 119 34.41 -22.41 17.46
C TYR A 119 33.55 -23.00 16.33
N ASN A 120 33.02 -24.22 16.50
CA ASN A 120 32.11 -24.82 15.53
C ASN A 120 30.82 -24.00 15.36
N ASN A 121 30.28 -23.43 16.45
CA ASN A 121 29.14 -22.51 16.38
C ASN A 121 29.47 -21.27 15.54
N LEU A 122 30.65 -20.66 15.76
CA LEU A 122 31.12 -19.53 14.95
C LEU A 122 31.24 -19.90 13.47
N LEU A 123 31.76 -21.08 13.14
CA LEU A 123 31.85 -21.55 11.76
C LEU A 123 30.47 -21.67 11.09
N GLY A 124 29.47 -22.18 11.82
CA GLY A 124 28.08 -22.19 11.37
C GLY A 124 27.54 -20.80 11.09
N LEU A 125 27.81 -19.84 11.98
CA LEU A 125 27.43 -18.43 11.81
C LEU A 125 28.12 -17.82 10.58
N LYS A 126 29.44 -18.01 10.41
CA LYS A 126 30.19 -17.53 9.23
C LYS A 126 29.61 -18.11 7.93
N ASN A 127 29.18 -19.37 7.93
CA ASN A 127 28.51 -19.98 6.77
C ASN A 127 27.19 -19.27 6.43
N TYR A 128 26.36 -18.93 7.42
CA TYR A 128 25.14 -18.16 7.17
C TYR A 128 25.42 -16.76 6.62
N ILE A 129 26.46 -16.08 7.11
CA ILE A 129 26.88 -14.78 6.56
C ILE A 129 27.38 -14.93 5.12
N ALA A 130 28.19 -15.94 4.82
CA ALA A 130 28.65 -16.21 3.45
C ALA A 130 27.48 -16.53 2.49
N GLN A 131 26.49 -17.30 2.94
CA GLN A 131 25.26 -17.57 2.18
C GLN A 131 24.46 -16.29 1.94
N MET A 132 24.32 -15.44 2.97
CA MET A 132 23.66 -14.15 2.86
C MET A 132 24.33 -13.27 1.79
N ASP A 133 25.66 -13.15 1.82
CA ASP A 133 26.43 -12.40 0.82
C ASP A 133 26.22 -12.96 -0.59
N MET A 134 26.28 -14.28 -0.76
CA MET A 134 26.01 -14.96 -2.04
C MET A 134 24.60 -14.67 -2.54
N TYR A 135 23.59 -14.73 -1.68
CA TYR A 135 22.21 -14.44 -2.04
C TYR A 135 22.00 -12.97 -2.39
N MET A 136 22.67 -12.04 -1.70
CA MET A 136 22.64 -10.61 -2.06
C MET A 136 23.25 -10.36 -3.44
N GLN A 137 24.38 -10.99 -3.77
CA GLN A 137 25.03 -10.87 -5.09
C GLN A 137 24.11 -11.39 -6.22
N ASN A 138 23.36 -12.46 -5.94
CA ASN A 138 22.39 -13.03 -6.87
C ASN A 138 21.01 -12.34 -6.84
N LYS A 139 20.87 -11.22 -6.13
CA LYS A 139 19.61 -10.47 -5.95
C LYS A 139 18.46 -11.32 -5.35
N GLN A 140 18.79 -12.40 -4.64
CA GLN A 140 17.83 -13.28 -3.96
C GLN A 140 17.55 -12.78 -2.54
N TRP A 141 16.97 -11.58 -2.43
CA TRP A 141 16.83 -10.84 -1.18
C TRP A 141 16.06 -11.59 -0.08
N GLY A 142 15.07 -12.40 -0.46
CA GLY A 142 14.30 -13.22 0.50
C GLY A 142 15.17 -14.26 1.20
N LEU A 143 16.00 -14.97 0.43
CA LEU A 143 16.93 -15.97 0.96
C LEU A 143 18.07 -15.31 1.75
N ALA A 144 18.58 -14.17 1.27
CA ALA A 144 19.57 -13.38 2.02
C ALA A 144 19.03 -12.97 3.41
N GLY A 145 17.79 -12.50 3.49
CA GLY A 145 17.13 -12.17 4.75
C GLY A 145 17.03 -13.37 5.69
N ASN A 146 16.58 -14.52 5.18
CA ASN A 146 16.48 -15.76 5.97
C ASN A 146 17.84 -16.20 6.52
N SER A 147 18.91 -16.15 5.71
CA SER A 147 20.27 -16.48 6.16
C SER A 147 20.77 -15.51 7.23
N LEU A 148 20.48 -14.21 7.08
CA LEU A 148 20.83 -13.21 8.09
C LEU A 148 20.08 -13.43 9.41
N ASP A 149 18.78 -13.74 9.35
CA ASP A 149 17.98 -14.05 10.54
C ASP A 149 18.50 -15.30 11.28
N ARG A 150 18.97 -16.32 10.54
CA ARG A 150 19.67 -17.47 11.13
C ARG A 150 20.96 -17.05 11.84
N ALA A 151 21.78 -16.19 11.24
CA ALA A 151 22.98 -15.67 11.88
C ALA A 151 22.66 -14.84 13.15
N ILE A 152 21.61 -14.02 13.10
CA ILE A 152 21.14 -13.22 14.25
C ILE A 152 20.68 -14.11 15.40
N SER A 153 20.02 -15.25 15.12
CA SER A 153 19.59 -16.19 16.15
C SER A 153 20.74 -16.88 16.90
N MET A 154 21.98 -16.78 16.39
CA MET A 154 23.18 -17.35 17.01
C MET A 154 23.95 -16.35 17.88
N VAL A 155 23.55 -15.08 17.86
CA VAL A 155 24.07 -14.02 18.73
C VAL A 155 22.98 -13.52 19.66
N ASP A 156 23.34 -12.62 20.58
CA ASP A 156 22.40 -11.91 21.42
C ASP A 156 21.46 -11.04 20.57
N ALA A 157 20.23 -11.51 20.42
CA ALA A 157 19.22 -10.89 19.57
C ALA A 157 18.82 -9.47 20.03
N ASP A 158 19.02 -9.15 21.31
CA ASP A 158 18.73 -7.81 21.85
C ASP A 158 19.78 -6.79 21.40
N ARG A 159 20.93 -7.24 20.89
CA ARG A 159 22.06 -6.40 20.48
C ARG A 159 22.62 -6.83 19.12
N VAL A 160 21.80 -6.72 18.09
CA VAL A 160 22.21 -6.96 16.70
C VAL A 160 23.37 -6.03 16.32
N PRO A 161 24.46 -6.54 15.72
CA PRO A 161 25.57 -5.70 15.26
C PRO A 161 25.10 -4.63 14.29
N PHE A 162 25.63 -3.41 14.44
CA PHE A 162 25.27 -2.26 13.59
C PHE A 162 25.36 -2.57 12.08
N LYS A 163 26.45 -3.23 11.67
CA LYS A 163 26.67 -3.66 10.27
C LYS A 163 25.56 -4.61 9.77
N TRP A 164 25.02 -5.44 10.65
CA TRP A 164 24.01 -6.42 10.29
C TRP A 164 22.64 -5.74 10.14
N ASP A 165 22.32 -4.75 10.97
CA ASP A 165 21.12 -3.92 10.75
C ASP A 165 21.21 -3.09 9.46
N VAL A 166 22.42 -2.64 9.07
CA VAL A 166 22.65 -2.05 7.74
C VAL A 166 22.29 -3.05 6.63
N TRP A 167 22.74 -4.30 6.73
CA TRP A 167 22.36 -5.36 5.79
C TRP A 167 20.86 -5.64 5.78
N ARG A 168 20.21 -5.70 6.95
CA ARG A 168 18.75 -5.86 7.03
C ARG A 168 18.00 -4.73 6.34
N ALA A 169 18.42 -3.48 6.55
CA ALA A 169 17.83 -2.33 5.87
C ALA A 169 18.02 -2.42 4.34
N GLU A 170 19.22 -2.83 3.89
CA GLU A 170 19.49 -3.03 2.46
C GLU A 170 18.63 -4.14 1.86
N ILE A 171 18.48 -5.27 2.54
CA ILE A 171 17.61 -6.38 2.12
C ILE A 171 16.15 -5.90 2.05
N ALA A 172 15.65 -5.22 3.09
CA ALA A 172 14.28 -4.73 3.14
C ALA A 172 13.98 -3.73 2.01
N LEU A 173 14.90 -2.81 1.71
CA LEU A 173 14.78 -1.85 0.59
C LEU A 173 14.64 -2.57 -0.75
N ASN A 174 15.46 -3.59 -0.99
CA ASN A 174 15.42 -4.33 -2.25
C ASN A 174 14.20 -5.26 -2.35
N GLN A 175 13.60 -5.65 -1.22
CA GLN A 175 12.30 -6.33 -1.18
C GLN A 175 11.11 -5.34 -1.29
N LYS A 176 11.36 -4.04 -1.49
CA LYS A 176 10.36 -2.97 -1.50
C LYS A 176 9.54 -2.87 -0.20
N LYS A 177 10.08 -3.36 0.92
CA LYS A 177 9.47 -3.27 2.26
C LYS A 177 9.81 -1.92 2.90
N TRP A 178 9.23 -0.85 2.37
CA TRP A 178 9.58 0.54 2.73
C TRP A 178 9.38 0.87 4.22
N SER A 179 8.31 0.36 4.83
CA SER A 179 7.99 0.59 6.25
C SER A 179 9.02 -0.05 7.18
N GLU A 180 9.37 -1.31 6.91
CA GLU A 180 10.40 -2.04 7.64
C GLU A 180 11.77 -1.37 7.50
N ALA A 181 12.18 -1.05 6.26
CA ALA A 181 13.42 -0.35 5.98
C ALA A 181 13.49 0.99 6.71
N SER A 182 12.41 1.80 6.65
CA SER A 182 12.34 3.09 7.33
C SER A 182 12.52 2.95 8.85
N ARG A 183 11.90 1.94 9.47
CA ARG A 183 12.04 1.68 10.91
C ARG A 183 13.49 1.38 11.29
N ILE A 184 14.17 0.51 10.53
CA ILE A 184 15.57 0.13 10.78
C ILE A 184 16.49 1.33 10.56
N VAL A 185 16.33 2.06 9.45
CA VAL A 185 17.17 3.22 9.14
C VAL A 185 17.00 4.33 10.18
N ASN A 186 15.78 4.62 10.63
CA ASN A 186 15.55 5.64 11.67
C ASN A 186 16.17 5.23 13.03
N TYR A 187 16.28 3.94 13.30
CA TYR A 187 17.06 3.44 14.44
C TYR A 187 18.56 3.69 14.23
N LEU A 188 19.11 3.29 13.07
CA LEU A 188 20.54 3.48 12.74
C LEU A 188 20.98 4.95 12.76
N VAL A 189 20.17 5.87 12.23
CA VAL A 189 20.48 7.31 12.23
C VAL A 189 20.60 7.86 13.66
N ARG A 190 19.81 7.33 14.61
CA ARG A 190 19.91 7.75 16.02
C ARG A 190 21.19 7.27 16.70
N LEU A 191 21.74 6.15 16.23
CA LEU A 191 23.01 5.63 16.73
C LEU A 191 24.20 6.39 16.15
N ASP A 192 24.15 6.67 14.85
CA ASP A 192 25.20 7.40 14.14
C ASP A 192 24.59 8.31 13.07
N THR A 193 24.52 9.60 13.39
CA THR A 193 23.90 10.62 12.52
C THR A 193 24.78 11.03 11.34
N GLN A 194 26.08 10.72 11.39
CA GLN A 194 27.06 11.14 10.38
C GLN A 194 27.54 9.97 9.51
N ASN A 195 26.97 8.79 9.68
CA ASN A 195 27.32 7.62 8.89
C ASN A 195 26.85 7.76 7.43
N PRO A 196 27.77 7.78 6.43
CA PRO A 196 27.40 7.96 5.03
C PRO A 196 26.50 6.82 4.51
N ASP A 197 26.76 5.56 4.89
CA ASP A 197 25.94 4.42 4.48
C ASP A 197 24.50 4.54 4.99
N VAL A 198 24.31 4.92 6.25
CA VAL A 198 22.97 5.08 6.84
C VAL A 198 22.22 6.25 6.19
N LEU A 199 22.89 7.38 5.95
CA LEU A 199 22.30 8.53 5.26
C LEU A 199 21.88 8.16 3.82
N TYR A 200 22.68 7.34 3.13
CA TYR A 200 22.30 6.81 1.83
C TYR A 200 21.13 5.83 1.88
N LEU A 201 21.07 4.93 2.87
CA LEU A 201 19.90 4.07 3.06
C LEU A 201 18.64 4.91 3.32
N ARG A 202 18.75 6.00 4.08
CA ARG A 202 17.66 6.96 4.28
C ARG A 202 17.24 7.63 2.97
N ALA A 203 18.21 8.04 2.15
CA ALA A 203 17.92 8.59 0.83
C ALA A 203 17.18 7.57 -0.07
N ARG A 204 17.57 6.29 -0.02
CA ARG A 204 16.89 5.20 -0.74
C ARG A 204 15.46 4.95 -0.26
N VAL A 205 15.19 5.05 1.04
CA VAL A 205 13.81 4.95 1.57
C VAL A 205 12.93 6.02 0.92
N PHE A 206 13.37 7.29 0.95
CA PHE A 206 12.61 8.37 0.33
C PHE A 206 12.51 8.23 -1.20
N TYR A 207 13.55 7.69 -1.83
CA TYR A 207 13.56 7.48 -3.27
C TYR A 207 12.53 6.43 -3.69
N GLY A 208 12.42 5.33 -2.94
CA GLY A 208 11.39 4.30 -3.16
C GLY A 208 9.97 4.78 -2.87
N GLN A 209 9.81 5.78 -2.00
CA GLN A 209 8.52 6.46 -1.76
C GLN A 209 8.21 7.55 -2.81
N GLY A 210 9.14 7.82 -3.72
CA GLY A 210 9.03 8.84 -4.75
C GLY A 210 9.12 10.28 -4.22
N ASP A 211 9.84 10.50 -3.12
CA ASP A 211 10.20 11.82 -2.57
C ASP A 211 11.65 12.18 -2.94
N ASN A 212 11.84 12.60 -4.19
CA ASN A 212 13.17 12.94 -4.71
C ASN A 212 13.80 14.15 -4.00
N ALA A 213 13.01 15.09 -3.50
CA ALA A 213 13.54 16.26 -2.79
C ALA A 213 14.30 15.82 -1.52
N LYS A 214 13.70 14.93 -0.72
CA LYS A 214 14.37 14.34 0.44
C LYS A 214 15.50 13.39 0.05
N THR A 215 15.36 12.62 -1.03
CA THR A 215 16.46 11.80 -1.56
C THR A 215 17.69 12.64 -1.87
N VAL A 216 17.53 13.73 -2.61
CA VAL A 216 18.62 14.64 -2.98
C VAL A 216 19.27 15.23 -1.73
N ALA A 217 18.47 15.69 -0.74
CA ALA A 217 18.98 16.22 0.51
C ALA A 217 19.87 15.21 1.25
N HIS A 218 19.38 13.99 1.50
CA HIS A 218 20.13 12.97 2.24
C HIS A 218 21.32 12.40 1.46
N CYS A 219 21.27 12.34 0.13
CA CYS A 219 22.46 12.03 -0.68
C CYS A 219 23.54 13.11 -0.53
N MET A 220 23.17 14.39 -0.49
CA MET A 220 24.13 15.48 -0.27
C MET A 220 24.71 15.45 1.15
N GLU A 221 23.92 15.10 2.16
CA GLU A 221 24.41 14.88 3.52
C GLU A 221 25.43 13.73 3.57
N ALA A 222 25.12 12.60 2.94
CA ALA A 222 26.04 11.47 2.85
C ALA A 222 27.37 11.86 2.16
N LEU A 223 27.30 12.63 1.06
CA LEU A 223 28.46 13.14 0.34
C LEU A 223 29.24 14.23 1.10
N ARG A 224 28.61 14.91 2.06
CA ARG A 224 29.32 15.83 2.96
C ARG A 224 30.16 15.05 3.98
N CYS A 225 29.66 13.91 4.46
CA CYS A 225 30.40 13.01 5.35
C CYS A 225 31.52 12.27 4.61
N ASP A 226 31.24 11.79 3.39
CA ASP A 226 32.21 11.11 2.53
C ASP A 226 32.05 11.60 1.07
N PRO A 227 32.89 12.55 0.61
CA PRO A 227 32.84 13.08 -0.75
C PRO A 227 32.99 12.02 -1.84
N ASP A 228 33.67 10.91 -1.56
CA ASP A 228 33.94 9.83 -2.51
C ASP A 228 32.90 8.71 -2.48
N PHE A 229 31.80 8.91 -1.75
CA PHE A 229 30.77 7.90 -1.61
C PHE A 229 29.97 7.68 -2.91
N SER A 230 30.44 6.71 -3.70
CA SER A 230 29.97 6.42 -5.06
C SER A 230 28.48 6.10 -5.13
N LYS A 231 27.96 5.30 -4.18
CA LYS A 231 26.54 4.90 -4.13
C LYS A 231 25.61 6.12 -4.03
N ALA A 232 25.91 7.05 -3.12
CA ALA A 232 25.14 8.29 -2.98
C ALA A 232 25.26 9.19 -4.21
N ARG A 233 26.44 9.28 -4.83
CA ARG A 233 26.66 10.07 -6.05
C ARG A 233 25.82 9.57 -7.23
N VAL A 234 25.76 8.24 -7.43
CA VAL A 234 24.95 7.61 -8.48
C VAL A 234 23.46 7.87 -8.25
N LEU A 235 22.96 7.64 -7.03
CA LEU A 235 21.56 7.88 -6.69
C LEU A 235 21.18 9.37 -6.83
N LEU A 236 22.06 10.27 -6.41
CA LEU A 236 21.87 11.72 -6.55
C LEU A 236 21.71 12.13 -8.03
N LYS A 237 22.60 11.63 -8.90
CA LYS A 237 22.53 11.92 -10.34
C LYS A 237 21.22 11.42 -10.94
N LYS A 238 20.82 10.19 -10.58
CA LYS A 238 19.57 9.57 -11.03
C LYS A 238 18.34 10.38 -10.59
N ALA A 239 18.23 10.69 -9.30
CA ALA A 239 17.11 11.46 -8.74
C ALA A 239 16.99 12.86 -9.37
N ARG A 240 18.12 13.56 -9.55
CA ARG A 240 18.14 14.88 -10.22
C ARG A 240 17.74 14.81 -11.69
N ALA A 241 18.19 13.80 -12.42
CA ALA A 241 17.81 13.62 -13.82
C ALA A 241 16.31 13.38 -13.95
N LEU A 242 15.75 12.51 -13.10
CA LEU A 242 14.32 12.20 -13.08
C LEU A 242 13.49 13.45 -12.77
N ASP A 243 13.84 14.19 -11.71
CA ASP A 243 13.17 15.45 -11.38
C ASP A 243 13.30 16.49 -12.49
N SER A 244 14.47 16.63 -13.10
CA SER A 244 14.67 17.55 -14.23
C SER A 244 13.73 17.25 -15.39
N HIS A 245 13.63 15.99 -15.83
CA HIS A 245 12.73 15.63 -16.93
C HIS A 245 11.26 15.76 -16.55
N LYS A 246 10.89 15.36 -15.33
CA LYS A 246 9.54 15.54 -14.78
C LYS A 246 9.13 17.02 -14.75
N GLU A 247 9.99 17.91 -14.25
CA GLU A 247 9.68 19.35 -14.18
C GLU A 247 9.65 20.00 -15.57
N LYS A 248 10.52 19.60 -16.49
CA LYS A 248 10.44 20.01 -17.90
C LYS A 248 9.10 19.60 -18.52
N GLY A 249 8.69 18.35 -18.32
CA GLY A 249 7.39 17.87 -18.79
C GLY A 249 6.21 18.62 -18.17
N ASN A 250 6.27 18.90 -16.86
CA ASN A 250 5.26 19.69 -16.15
C ASN A 250 5.17 21.12 -16.71
N ALA A 251 6.31 21.76 -16.99
CA ALA A 251 6.37 23.11 -17.56
C ALA A 251 5.80 23.14 -18.98
N ALA A 252 6.22 22.21 -19.85
CA ALA A 252 5.71 22.07 -21.21
C ALA A 252 4.20 21.79 -21.24
N PHE A 253 3.70 20.96 -20.31
CA PHE A 253 2.26 20.70 -20.21
C PHE A 253 1.46 21.96 -19.82
N LYS A 254 2.01 22.79 -18.91
CA LYS A 254 1.38 24.07 -18.50
C LYS A 254 1.37 25.08 -19.65
N THR A 255 2.40 25.11 -20.49
CA THR A 255 2.48 25.96 -21.69
C THR A 255 1.78 25.36 -22.91
N ASN A 256 1.07 24.23 -22.75
CA ASN A 256 0.37 23.50 -23.81
C ASN A 256 1.27 23.00 -24.95
N GLN A 257 2.58 22.84 -24.69
CA GLN A 257 3.54 22.18 -25.57
C GLN A 257 3.46 20.67 -25.36
N LEU A 258 2.40 20.05 -25.89
CA LEU A 258 2.03 18.67 -25.57
C LEU A 258 3.08 17.64 -26.01
N GLN A 259 3.67 17.79 -27.20
CA GLN A 259 4.69 16.85 -27.67
C GLN A 259 5.95 16.88 -26.80
N GLU A 260 6.44 18.07 -26.45
CA GLU A 260 7.60 18.23 -25.57
C GLU A 260 7.34 17.67 -24.16
N ALA A 261 6.11 17.84 -23.65
CA ALA A 261 5.69 17.23 -22.39
C ALA A 261 5.72 15.69 -22.47
N PHE A 262 5.20 15.12 -23.55
CA PHE A 262 5.22 13.67 -23.81
C PHE A 262 6.65 13.12 -23.86
N ASP A 263 7.53 13.77 -24.63
CA ASP A 263 8.92 13.36 -24.79
C ASP A 263 9.68 13.47 -23.45
N SER A 264 9.43 14.52 -22.68
CA SER A 264 10.05 14.73 -21.37
C SER A 264 9.64 13.68 -20.34
N TYR A 265 8.34 13.32 -20.26
CA TYR A 265 7.90 12.24 -19.36
C TYR A 265 8.40 10.88 -19.83
N SER A 266 8.47 10.64 -21.14
CA SER A 266 9.02 9.39 -21.69
C SER A 266 10.50 9.23 -21.34
N ALA A 267 11.30 10.29 -21.51
CA ALA A 267 12.69 10.30 -21.07
C ALA A 267 12.83 10.10 -19.56
N ALA A 268 11.90 10.62 -18.74
CA ALA A 268 11.91 10.38 -17.29
C ALA A 268 11.69 8.90 -16.94
N LEU A 269 10.78 8.22 -17.64
CA LEU A 269 10.47 6.80 -17.45
C LEU A 269 11.65 5.87 -17.82
N GLU A 270 12.52 6.29 -18.73
CA GLU A 270 13.72 5.55 -19.13
C GLU A 270 14.86 5.60 -18.10
N ILE A 271 14.87 6.59 -17.20
CA ILE A 271 15.97 6.80 -16.23
C ILE A 271 16.01 5.68 -15.19
N ASP A 272 14.84 5.25 -14.71
CA ASP A 272 14.74 4.21 -13.68
C ASP A 272 13.44 3.40 -13.78
N PRO A 273 13.40 2.37 -14.64
CA PRO A 273 12.21 1.55 -14.84
C PRO A 273 11.72 0.82 -13.58
N GLU A 274 12.60 0.62 -12.58
CA GLU A 274 12.29 -0.12 -11.34
C GLU A 274 11.66 0.75 -10.23
N ASN A 275 11.55 2.07 -10.42
CA ASN A 275 10.95 2.97 -9.42
C ASN A 275 9.42 3.06 -9.58
N ASP A 276 8.71 2.10 -9.00
CA ASP A 276 7.25 2.00 -9.12
C ASP A 276 6.52 3.30 -8.75
N ALA A 277 6.85 3.89 -7.60
CA ALA A 277 6.13 5.04 -7.05
C ALA A 277 6.28 6.32 -7.90
N LEU A 278 7.46 6.55 -8.49
CA LEU A 278 7.67 7.66 -9.41
C LEU A 278 7.10 7.35 -10.80
N ASN A 279 7.28 6.12 -11.28
CA ASN A 279 6.80 5.73 -12.60
C ASN A 279 5.28 5.77 -12.68
N ALA A 280 4.55 5.38 -11.63
CA ALA A 280 3.09 5.55 -11.56
C ALA A 280 2.66 7.02 -11.76
N LYS A 281 3.38 7.97 -11.13
CA LYS A 281 3.14 9.41 -11.29
C LYS A 281 3.48 9.89 -12.70
N LEU A 282 4.58 9.42 -13.28
CA LEU A 282 5.01 9.78 -14.62
C LEU A 282 4.05 9.27 -15.70
N TYR A 283 3.63 8.00 -15.62
CA TYR A 283 2.60 7.44 -16.51
C TYR A 283 1.28 8.20 -16.37
N SER A 284 0.82 8.53 -15.16
CA SER A 284 -0.39 9.36 -14.96
C SER A 284 -0.28 10.75 -15.61
N ASN A 285 0.90 11.37 -15.56
CA ASN A 285 1.15 12.66 -16.19
C ASN A 285 1.21 12.54 -17.72
N ARG A 286 1.85 11.50 -18.26
CA ARG A 286 1.93 11.24 -19.70
C ARG A 286 0.56 10.87 -20.28
N ALA A 287 -0.26 10.09 -19.56
CA ALA A 287 -1.66 9.85 -19.91
C ALA A 287 -2.46 11.16 -20.03
N ALA A 288 -2.21 12.14 -19.15
CA ALA A 288 -2.86 13.45 -19.23
C ALA A 288 -2.51 14.22 -20.52
N VAL A 289 -1.26 14.10 -20.97
CA VAL A 289 -0.79 14.66 -22.24
C VAL A 289 -1.48 13.98 -23.41
N LEU A 290 -1.51 12.64 -23.40
CA LEU A 290 -2.13 11.82 -24.44
C LEU A 290 -3.64 12.09 -24.57
N GLN A 291 -4.34 12.29 -23.44
CA GLN A 291 -5.74 12.73 -23.44
C GLN A 291 -5.93 14.06 -24.17
N LYS A 292 -5.09 15.06 -23.90
CA LYS A 292 -5.15 16.36 -24.61
C LYS A 292 -4.82 16.22 -26.10
N LEU A 293 -3.98 15.26 -26.46
CA LEU A 293 -3.68 14.90 -27.85
C LEU A 293 -4.76 14.02 -28.51
N LYS A 294 -5.84 13.69 -27.80
CA LYS A 294 -6.92 12.78 -28.23
C LYS A 294 -6.43 11.36 -28.60
N LYS A 295 -5.29 10.95 -28.06
CA LYS A 295 -4.72 9.59 -28.17
C LYS A 295 -5.22 8.74 -27.01
N PHE A 296 -6.53 8.50 -26.97
CA PHE A 296 -7.18 7.88 -25.80
C PHE A 296 -6.72 6.45 -25.53
N GLN A 297 -6.47 5.65 -26.58
CA GLN A 297 -5.98 4.28 -26.43
C GLN A 297 -4.61 4.22 -25.77
N GLU A 298 -3.64 5.03 -26.25
CA GLU A 298 -2.31 5.14 -25.63
C GLU A 298 -2.43 5.65 -24.19
N ALA A 299 -3.36 6.57 -23.90
CA ALA A 299 -3.58 7.07 -22.56
C ALA A 299 -4.14 5.98 -21.61
N LEU A 300 -4.98 5.06 -22.11
CA LEU A 300 -5.45 3.91 -21.34
C LEU A 300 -4.31 2.97 -20.97
N GLU A 301 -3.38 2.71 -21.89
CA GLU A 301 -2.18 1.89 -21.62
C GLU A 301 -1.33 2.49 -20.49
N ASP A 302 -1.07 3.80 -20.55
CA ASP A 302 -0.35 4.51 -19.49
C ASP A 302 -1.11 4.47 -18.16
N CYS A 303 -2.45 4.63 -18.17
CA CYS A 303 -3.25 4.52 -16.95
C CYS A 303 -3.20 3.11 -16.37
N ASN A 304 -3.28 2.08 -17.19
CA ASN A 304 -3.17 0.69 -16.75
C ASN A 304 -1.80 0.42 -16.14
N LYS A 305 -0.73 0.91 -16.77
CA LYS A 305 0.62 0.77 -16.22
C LYS A 305 0.80 1.50 -14.89
N ALA A 306 0.23 2.69 -14.75
CA ALA A 306 0.25 3.41 -13.48
C ALA A 306 -0.52 2.68 -12.37
N ILE A 307 -1.67 2.06 -12.68
CA ILE A 307 -2.46 1.27 -11.73
C ILE A 307 -1.74 -0.03 -11.33
N GLU A 308 -1.05 -0.69 -12.27
CA GLU A 308 -0.23 -1.88 -11.96
C GLU A 308 0.88 -1.56 -10.95
N LEU A 309 1.46 -0.35 -11.02
CA LEU A 309 2.54 0.09 -10.15
C LEU A 309 2.04 0.64 -8.81
N ASP A 310 0.92 1.36 -8.81
CA ASP A 310 0.27 1.91 -7.62
C ASP A 310 -1.26 1.80 -7.72
N PRO A 311 -1.85 0.69 -7.22
CA PRO A 311 -3.30 0.46 -7.24
C PRO A 311 -4.11 1.44 -6.40
N ASP A 312 -3.48 2.15 -5.47
CA ASP A 312 -4.13 3.12 -4.60
C ASP A 312 -4.07 4.54 -5.18
N PHE A 313 -3.48 4.70 -6.37
CA PHE A 313 -3.37 6.00 -7.04
C PHE A 313 -4.69 6.43 -7.71
N ASN A 314 -5.65 6.86 -6.89
CA ASN A 314 -7.02 7.21 -7.29
C ASN A 314 -7.12 8.17 -8.48
N LYS A 315 -6.19 9.13 -8.61
CA LYS A 315 -6.17 10.08 -9.73
C LYS A 315 -6.12 9.38 -11.09
N VAL A 316 -5.49 8.22 -11.19
CA VAL A 316 -5.35 7.46 -12.44
C VAL A 316 -6.68 6.85 -12.87
N TYR A 317 -7.49 6.32 -11.94
CA TYR A 317 -8.82 5.79 -12.26
C TYR A 317 -9.73 6.88 -12.84
N SER A 318 -9.67 8.10 -12.28
CA SER A 318 -10.42 9.25 -12.83
C SER A 318 -10.00 9.56 -14.27
N ARG A 319 -8.69 9.51 -14.54
CA ARG A 319 -8.15 9.70 -15.89
C ARG A 319 -8.57 8.60 -16.86
N ARG A 320 -8.48 7.34 -16.43
CA ARG A 320 -8.84 6.17 -17.25
C ARG A 320 -10.32 6.17 -17.58
N ALA A 321 -11.17 6.45 -16.60
CA ALA A 321 -12.61 6.64 -16.79
C ALA A 321 -12.92 7.76 -17.78
N ALA A 322 -12.21 8.90 -17.71
CA ALA A 322 -12.36 9.97 -18.68
C ALA A 322 -11.99 9.53 -20.11
N CYS A 323 -10.94 8.72 -20.29
CA CYS A 323 -10.64 8.12 -21.60
C CYS A 323 -11.75 7.19 -22.08
N TYR A 324 -12.29 6.33 -21.21
CA TYR A 324 -13.40 5.44 -21.54
C TYR A 324 -14.66 6.19 -21.97
N MET A 325 -14.96 7.33 -21.33
CA MET A 325 -16.06 8.20 -21.74
C MET A 325 -15.87 8.75 -23.17
N GLU A 326 -14.65 9.12 -23.56
CA GLU A 326 -14.36 9.63 -24.91
C GLU A 326 -14.33 8.51 -25.97
N LEU A 327 -14.08 7.27 -25.56
CA LEU A 327 -14.15 6.07 -26.40
C LEU A 327 -15.54 5.42 -26.44
N GLU A 328 -16.52 6.00 -25.75
CA GLU A 328 -17.88 5.48 -25.60
C GLU A 328 -17.96 4.10 -24.92
N GLU A 329 -16.91 3.70 -24.19
CA GLU A 329 -16.85 2.50 -23.36
C GLU A 329 -17.44 2.76 -21.96
N TYR A 330 -18.72 3.14 -21.93
CA TYR A 330 -19.35 3.69 -20.74
C TYR A 330 -19.42 2.72 -19.55
N GLU A 331 -19.54 1.40 -19.78
CA GLU A 331 -19.54 0.38 -18.74
C GLU A 331 -18.21 0.34 -17.95
N GLU A 332 -17.08 0.55 -18.61
CA GLU A 332 -15.75 0.62 -17.99
C GLU A 332 -15.59 1.94 -17.22
N ALA A 333 -16.04 3.05 -17.81
CA ALA A 333 -16.02 4.36 -17.16
C ALA A 333 -16.81 4.38 -15.84
N VAL A 334 -18.02 3.80 -15.84
CA VAL A 334 -18.86 3.70 -14.63
C VAL A 334 -18.17 2.86 -13.54
N ARG A 335 -17.49 1.77 -13.91
CA ARG A 335 -16.75 0.94 -12.94
C ARG A 335 -15.64 1.74 -12.24
N ASP A 336 -14.83 2.47 -13.01
CA ASP A 336 -13.75 3.26 -12.45
C ASP A 336 -14.26 4.44 -11.60
N TYR A 337 -15.29 5.16 -12.05
CA TYR A 337 -15.88 6.23 -11.25
C TYR A 337 -16.57 5.73 -9.98
N ARG A 338 -17.20 4.54 -10.02
CA ARG A 338 -17.82 3.93 -8.84
C ARG A 338 -16.78 3.61 -7.77
N ARG A 339 -15.64 3.04 -8.16
CA ARG A 339 -14.50 2.83 -7.26
C ARG A 339 -14.08 4.14 -6.56
N LEU A 340 -14.02 5.25 -7.29
CA LEU A 340 -13.67 6.55 -6.69
C LEU A 340 -14.69 7.01 -5.64
N THR A 341 -15.98 6.79 -5.88
CA THR A 341 -17.03 7.10 -4.90
C THR A 341 -17.02 6.17 -3.69
N GLU A 342 -16.51 4.94 -3.82
CA GLU A 342 -16.31 4.04 -2.68
C GLU A 342 -15.13 4.49 -1.81
N VAL A 343 -14.05 5.00 -2.44
CA VAL A 343 -12.88 5.53 -1.73
C VAL A 343 -13.21 6.82 -0.97
N ASP A 344 -13.88 7.77 -1.62
CA ASP A 344 -14.35 9.00 -0.98
C ASP A 344 -15.80 9.27 -1.35
N ALA A 345 -16.68 8.72 -0.52
CA ALA A 345 -18.11 8.91 -0.67
C ALA A 345 -18.51 10.38 -0.56
N SER A 346 -17.76 11.24 0.13
CA SER A 346 -18.13 12.64 0.35
C SER A 346 -17.76 13.57 -0.82
N ASN A 347 -16.90 13.11 -1.72
CA ASN A 347 -16.42 13.89 -2.84
C ASN A 347 -17.52 14.14 -3.88
N ARG A 348 -17.97 15.40 -3.97
CA ARG A 348 -19.01 15.83 -4.91
C ARG A 348 -18.59 15.67 -6.38
N GLU A 349 -17.31 15.84 -6.69
CA GLU A 349 -16.79 15.69 -8.04
C GLU A 349 -16.91 14.24 -8.51
N TYR A 350 -16.49 13.27 -7.68
CA TYR A 350 -16.60 11.84 -8.01
C TYR A 350 -18.05 11.41 -8.24
N ARG A 351 -18.98 11.86 -7.39
CA ARG A 351 -20.41 11.58 -7.57
C ARG A 351 -20.94 12.18 -8.88
N SER A 352 -20.55 13.41 -9.20
CA SER A 352 -20.97 14.07 -10.45
C SER A 352 -20.43 13.34 -11.69
N LEU A 353 -19.18 12.90 -11.65
CA LEU A 353 -18.56 12.12 -12.72
C LEU A 353 -19.25 10.76 -12.91
N LEU A 354 -19.54 10.05 -11.81
CA LEU A 354 -20.29 8.79 -11.84
C LEU A 354 -21.68 8.99 -12.43
N GLN A 355 -22.43 9.99 -11.96
CA GLN A 355 -23.77 10.28 -12.47
C GLN A 355 -23.75 10.61 -13.96
N LYS A 356 -22.76 11.37 -14.42
CA LYS A 356 -22.58 11.66 -15.85
C LYS A 356 -22.31 10.38 -16.65
N ALA A 357 -21.40 9.52 -16.18
CA ALA A 357 -21.08 8.28 -16.85
C ALA A 357 -22.29 7.32 -16.90
N GLU A 358 -23.05 7.22 -15.81
CA GLU A 358 -24.28 6.40 -15.76
C GLU A 358 -25.37 6.95 -16.69
N LEU A 359 -25.47 8.28 -16.83
CA LEU A 359 -26.39 8.89 -17.79
C LEU A 359 -26.00 8.57 -19.23
N GLU A 360 -24.72 8.67 -19.59
CA GLU A 360 -24.27 8.31 -20.94
C GLU A 360 -24.40 6.81 -21.22
N LEU A 361 -24.15 5.96 -20.22
CA LEU A 361 -24.43 4.53 -20.31
C LEU A 361 -25.92 4.25 -20.55
N LYS A 362 -26.82 4.93 -19.82
CA LYS A 362 -28.27 4.80 -20.04
C LYS A 362 -28.68 5.27 -21.44
N LYS A 363 -28.05 6.35 -21.95
CA LYS A 363 -28.27 6.85 -23.31
C LYS A 363 -27.80 5.85 -24.37
N SER A 364 -26.62 5.24 -24.20
CA SER A 364 -26.08 4.26 -25.16
C SER A 364 -26.91 2.98 -25.20
N GLN A 365 -27.46 2.56 -24.06
CA GLN A 365 -28.35 1.40 -23.94
C GLN A 365 -29.81 1.71 -24.29
N ARG A 366 -30.15 2.98 -24.52
CA ARG A 366 -31.51 3.43 -24.79
C ARG A 366 -31.98 2.86 -26.13
N LYS A 367 -33.05 2.05 -26.08
CA LYS A 367 -33.68 1.49 -27.28
C LYS A 367 -34.27 2.62 -28.14
N ASP A 368 -34.02 2.56 -29.44
CA ASP A 368 -34.70 3.42 -30.40
C ASP A 368 -36.04 2.78 -30.81
N TYR A 369 -37.12 3.16 -30.11
CA TYR A 369 -38.46 2.61 -30.35
C TYR A 369 -39.00 2.91 -31.75
N TYR A 370 -38.59 4.03 -32.39
CA TYR A 370 -38.98 4.31 -33.77
C TYR A 370 -38.30 3.34 -34.73
N LYS A 371 -37.00 3.09 -34.53
CA LYS A 371 -36.25 2.10 -35.31
C LYS A 371 -36.78 0.67 -35.14
N ILE A 372 -37.22 0.29 -33.93
CA ILE A 372 -37.86 -1.01 -33.67
C ILE A 372 -39.14 -1.18 -34.51
N LEU A 373 -39.95 -0.13 -34.66
CA LEU A 373 -41.15 -0.15 -35.50
C LEU A 373 -40.89 0.13 -36.99
N GLY A 374 -39.63 0.41 -37.38
CA GLY A 374 -39.29 0.78 -38.76
C GLY A 374 -39.85 2.14 -39.18
N LEU A 375 -39.95 3.08 -38.24
CA LEU A 375 -40.54 4.41 -38.41
C LEU A 375 -39.49 5.51 -38.21
N THR A 376 -39.82 6.71 -38.68
CA THR A 376 -39.08 7.94 -38.35
C THR A 376 -39.74 8.65 -37.17
N LYS A 377 -39.02 9.57 -36.51
CA LYS A 377 -39.56 10.40 -35.41
C LYS A 377 -40.75 11.28 -35.82
N SER A 378 -40.92 11.52 -37.13
CA SER A 378 -42.05 12.27 -37.68
C SER A 378 -43.32 11.42 -37.90
N ALA A 379 -43.30 10.13 -37.54
CA ALA A 379 -44.42 9.23 -37.75
C ALA A 379 -45.66 9.68 -36.96
N THR A 380 -46.78 9.69 -37.67
CA THR A 380 -48.11 9.96 -37.11
C THR A 380 -48.61 8.77 -36.29
N ASP A 381 -49.57 9.02 -35.39
CA ASP A 381 -50.12 7.96 -34.53
C ASP A 381 -50.77 6.82 -35.33
N SER A 382 -51.31 7.13 -36.52
CA SER A 382 -51.86 6.12 -37.44
C SER A 382 -50.77 5.21 -38.02
N GLU A 383 -49.61 5.78 -38.38
CA GLU A 383 -48.46 5.05 -38.88
C GLU A 383 -47.83 4.16 -37.80
N ILE A 384 -47.73 4.67 -36.56
CA ILE A 384 -47.30 3.90 -35.38
C ILE A 384 -48.20 2.67 -35.16
N LYS A 385 -49.52 2.88 -35.17
CA LYS A 385 -50.50 1.78 -35.06
C LYS A 385 -50.41 0.77 -36.20
N LYS A 386 -50.23 1.25 -37.44
CA LYS A 386 -50.13 0.38 -38.62
C LYS A 386 -48.84 -0.45 -38.60
N ALA A 387 -47.73 0.14 -38.22
CA ALA A 387 -46.44 -0.54 -38.09
C ALA A 387 -46.48 -1.62 -37.00
N TYR A 388 -47.02 -1.28 -35.82
CA TYR A 388 -47.22 -2.25 -34.74
C TYR A 388 -48.08 -3.44 -35.19
N ARG A 389 -49.25 -3.19 -35.80
CA ARG A 389 -50.12 -4.26 -36.31
C ARG A 389 -49.40 -5.23 -37.24
N LYS A 390 -48.64 -4.68 -38.18
CA LYS A 390 -47.89 -5.47 -39.17
C LYS A 390 -46.83 -6.33 -38.50
N LEU A 391 -46.02 -5.74 -37.63
CA LEU A 391 -44.91 -6.44 -36.96
C LEU A 391 -45.41 -7.43 -35.90
N ALA A 392 -46.46 -7.08 -35.15
CA ALA A 392 -47.08 -7.97 -34.17
C ALA A 392 -47.67 -9.22 -34.85
N LEU A 393 -48.37 -9.08 -35.98
CA LEU A 393 -48.87 -10.22 -36.75
C LEU A 393 -47.76 -11.09 -37.38
N GLN A 394 -46.60 -10.48 -37.66
CA GLN A 394 -45.45 -11.15 -38.24
C GLN A 394 -44.71 -11.99 -37.20
N TYR A 395 -44.49 -11.44 -36.01
CA TYR A 395 -43.73 -12.07 -34.93
C TYR A 395 -44.61 -12.74 -33.87
N HIS A 396 -45.91 -12.88 -34.12
CA HIS A 396 -46.84 -13.49 -33.17
C HIS A 396 -46.40 -14.92 -32.77
N PRO A 397 -46.48 -15.29 -31.48
CA PRO A 397 -46.10 -16.62 -30.99
C PRO A 397 -46.77 -17.76 -31.77
N ASP A 398 -48.07 -17.70 -32.03
CA ASP A 398 -48.81 -18.74 -32.78
C ASP A 398 -48.25 -19.05 -34.18
N LYS A 399 -47.58 -18.09 -34.83
CA LYS A 399 -46.99 -18.29 -36.17
C LYS A 399 -45.52 -18.68 -36.12
N ASN A 400 -44.87 -18.48 -34.97
CA ASN A 400 -43.43 -18.64 -34.79
C ASN A 400 -43.15 -19.42 -33.51
N ASP A 401 -43.93 -20.49 -33.27
CA ASP A 401 -43.86 -21.27 -32.04
C ASP A 401 -42.47 -21.89 -31.86
N GLY A 402 -41.90 -21.74 -30.67
CA GLY A 402 -40.53 -22.14 -30.35
C GLY A 402 -39.40 -21.27 -30.92
N ASP A 403 -39.68 -20.20 -31.69
CA ASP A 403 -38.64 -19.27 -32.15
C ASP A 403 -38.40 -18.15 -31.11
N ALA A 404 -37.37 -18.35 -30.29
CA ALA A 404 -36.94 -17.37 -29.29
C ALA A 404 -36.61 -15.98 -29.87
N LYS A 405 -36.17 -15.88 -31.13
CA LYS A 405 -35.89 -14.58 -31.77
C LYS A 405 -37.17 -13.84 -32.14
N ALA A 406 -38.16 -14.56 -32.66
CA ALA A 406 -39.47 -14.00 -32.97
C ALA A 406 -40.18 -13.55 -31.68
N GLU A 407 -40.10 -14.35 -30.60
CA GLU A 407 -40.67 -13.99 -29.30
C GLU A 407 -40.03 -12.71 -28.73
N ALA A 408 -38.69 -12.61 -28.76
CA ALA A 408 -37.98 -11.41 -28.33
C ALA A 408 -38.38 -10.18 -29.16
N LYS A 409 -38.50 -10.33 -30.50
CA LYS A 409 -38.94 -9.25 -31.39
C LYS A 409 -40.38 -8.83 -31.14
N PHE A 410 -41.27 -9.77 -30.86
CA PHE A 410 -42.66 -9.48 -30.51
C PHE A 410 -42.75 -8.64 -29.23
N LYS A 411 -41.96 -9.00 -28.20
CA LYS A 411 -41.86 -8.22 -26.95
C LYS A 411 -41.31 -6.81 -27.20
N GLU A 412 -40.22 -6.67 -27.97
CA GLU A 412 -39.64 -5.35 -28.31
C GLU A 412 -40.64 -4.46 -29.07
N VAL A 413 -41.38 -5.02 -30.02
CA VAL A 413 -42.40 -4.31 -30.81
C VAL A 413 -43.57 -3.87 -29.93
N GLY A 414 -44.01 -4.72 -28.99
CA GLY A 414 -45.02 -4.39 -28.00
C GLY A 414 -44.59 -3.24 -27.08
N GLU A 415 -43.37 -3.31 -26.56
CA GLU A 415 -42.77 -2.26 -25.74
C GLU A 415 -42.68 -0.92 -26.50
N ALA A 416 -42.18 -0.94 -27.74
CA ALA A 416 -42.08 0.24 -28.58
C ALA A 416 -43.44 0.90 -28.84
N TYR A 417 -44.47 0.10 -29.13
CA TYR A 417 -45.83 0.61 -29.32
C TYR A 417 -46.43 1.17 -28.03
N ALA A 418 -46.22 0.53 -26.87
CA ALA A 418 -46.73 1.00 -25.58
C ALA A 418 -46.18 2.39 -25.19
N ILE A 419 -44.94 2.70 -25.58
CA ILE A 419 -44.34 4.02 -25.37
C ILE A 419 -44.81 5.02 -26.43
N LEU A 420 -44.78 4.66 -27.71
CA LEU A 420 -45.04 5.59 -28.81
C LEU A 420 -46.52 5.86 -29.09
N SER A 421 -47.44 5.01 -28.62
CA SER A 421 -48.89 5.19 -28.82
C SER A 421 -49.56 6.08 -27.76
N ASP A 422 -48.92 6.29 -26.62
CA ASP A 422 -49.39 7.18 -25.56
C ASP A 422 -48.75 8.58 -25.73
N PRO A 423 -49.55 9.66 -25.90
CA PRO A 423 -49.02 10.99 -26.14
C PRO A 423 -48.07 11.52 -25.04
N GLN A 424 -48.31 11.16 -23.78
CA GLN A 424 -47.47 11.60 -22.66
C GLN A 424 -46.17 10.82 -22.61
N LYS A 425 -46.21 9.49 -22.79
CA LYS A 425 -45.01 8.64 -22.83
C LYS A 425 -44.15 8.94 -24.06
N LYS A 426 -44.77 9.14 -25.23
CA LYS A 426 -44.11 9.57 -26.46
C LYS A 426 -43.41 10.91 -26.26
N SER A 427 -44.09 11.91 -25.69
CA SER A 427 -43.49 13.22 -25.38
C SER A 427 -42.31 13.13 -24.41
N ARG A 428 -42.40 12.32 -23.35
CA ARG A 428 -41.28 12.07 -22.41
C ARG A 428 -40.10 11.37 -23.08
N TYR A 429 -40.36 10.40 -23.94
CA TYR A 429 -39.33 9.73 -24.72
C TYR A 429 -38.70 10.68 -25.75
N ASP A 430 -39.48 11.45 -26.49
CA ASP A 430 -38.96 12.39 -27.49
C ASP A 430 -38.14 13.52 -26.86
N SER A 431 -38.51 13.96 -25.65
CA SER A 431 -37.78 14.98 -24.88
C SER A 431 -36.56 14.46 -24.14
N GLY A 432 -36.40 13.13 -23.98
CA GLY A 432 -35.31 12.52 -23.21
C GLY A 432 -35.44 12.68 -21.69
N VAL A 433 -36.59 13.19 -21.20
CA VAL A 433 -36.88 13.39 -19.77
C VAL A 433 -37.03 12.05 -19.03
N ASP A 434 -37.32 10.97 -19.75
CA ASP A 434 -37.26 9.60 -19.24
C ASP A 434 -35.88 9.20 -18.71
N LEU A 435 -34.81 9.85 -19.18
CA LEU A 435 -33.44 9.63 -18.72
C LEU A 435 -33.10 10.42 -17.44
N ASP A 436 -33.85 11.48 -17.11
CA ASP A 436 -33.57 12.44 -16.04
C ASP A 436 -34.33 12.13 -14.73
N GLY A 437 -35.08 11.02 -14.69
CA GLY A 437 -35.82 10.51 -13.54
C GLY A 437 -34.92 9.93 -12.42
N GLY A 438 -34.12 10.79 -11.79
CA GLY A 438 -33.73 10.75 -10.37
C GLY A 438 -33.11 9.47 -9.77
N MET A 439 -31.78 9.45 -9.68
CA MET A 439 -31.05 8.83 -8.57
C MET A 439 -31.50 9.46 -7.24
N GLY A 440 -32.44 8.84 -6.54
CA GLY A 440 -32.96 9.37 -5.28
C GLY A 440 -34.09 8.54 -4.66
N GLY A 441 -33.75 7.35 -4.15
CA GLY A 441 -34.60 6.59 -3.22
C GLY A 441 -35.28 5.35 -3.80
N MET A 442 -35.38 4.34 -2.94
CA MET A 442 -36.00 3.01 -3.12
C MET A 442 -35.09 2.01 -3.86
N ASN A 443 -34.44 1.09 -3.14
CA ASN A 443 -35.03 -0.16 -2.65
C ASN A 443 -35.74 -0.90 -3.79
N GLY A 444 -35.34 -2.15 -4.06
CA GLY A 444 -35.80 -2.99 -5.16
C GLY A 444 -37.32 -3.18 -5.23
N GLY A 445 -38.01 -2.18 -5.74
CA GLY A 445 -39.40 -2.21 -6.17
C GLY A 445 -39.40 -2.01 -7.66
N GLY A 446 -39.86 -3.03 -8.39
CA GLY A 446 -40.09 -2.94 -9.80
C GLY A 446 -40.89 -1.68 -10.12
N PHE A 447 -40.55 -1.03 -11.23
CA PHE A 447 -41.55 -0.25 -11.94
C PHE A 447 -42.71 -1.20 -12.18
N ASP A 448 -43.78 -1.02 -11.43
CA ASP A 448 -45.07 -1.63 -11.67
C ASP A 448 -45.50 -1.13 -13.06
N MET A 449 -45.10 -1.90 -14.08
CA MET A 449 -45.80 -1.99 -15.34
C MET A 449 -47.19 -2.49 -14.94
N GLY A 450 -48.08 -1.56 -14.58
CA GLY A 450 -49.49 -1.83 -14.43
C GLY A 450 -49.90 -2.60 -15.69
N GLY A 451 -50.11 -3.90 -15.49
CA GLY A 451 -50.04 -4.90 -16.53
C GLY A 451 -51.07 -4.62 -17.60
N VAL A 452 -50.60 -4.20 -18.77
CA VAL A 452 -51.34 -4.43 -20.00
C VAL A 452 -50.56 -5.53 -20.70
N ASP A 453 -51.11 -6.74 -20.68
CA ASP A 453 -50.51 -7.88 -21.37
C ASP A 453 -50.35 -7.49 -22.85
N VAL A 454 -49.18 -7.75 -23.44
CA VAL A 454 -48.94 -7.50 -24.87
C VAL A 454 -49.94 -8.29 -25.72
N ASN A 455 -50.38 -9.44 -25.20
CA ASN A 455 -51.46 -10.23 -25.77
C ASN A 455 -52.83 -9.56 -25.61
N ASP A 456 -53.09 -8.84 -24.52
CA ASP A 456 -54.33 -8.06 -24.34
C ASP A 456 -54.39 -6.88 -25.32
N ILE A 457 -53.27 -6.18 -25.56
CA ILE A 457 -53.20 -5.09 -26.55
C ILE A 457 -53.45 -5.64 -27.97
N PHE A 458 -52.87 -6.80 -28.28
CA PHE A 458 -53.07 -7.48 -29.55
C PHE A 458 -54.51 -7.96 -29.71
N MET A 459 -55.08 -8.62 -28.70
CA MET A 459 -56.47 -9.09 -28.67
C MET A 459 -57.48 -7.94 -28.75
N GLN A 460 -57.21 -6.81 -28.10
CA GLN A 460 -58.06 -5.62 -28.20
C GLN A 460 -58.04 -5.00 -29.61
N MET A 461 -56.93 -5.14 -30.35
CA MET A 461 -56.77 -4.55 -31.67
C MET A 461 -57.16 -5.50 -32.83
N PHE A 462 -57.09 -6.82 -32.62
CA PHE A 462 -57.37 -7.85 -33.65
C PHE A 462 -58.56 -8.77 -33.30
N GLY A 463 -59.04 -8.79 -32.06
CA GLY A 463 -60.18 -9.60 -31.62
C GLY A 463 -61.55 -9.04 -32.00
N GLY A 464 -61.61 -7.86 -32.61
CA GLY A 464 -62.84 -7.28 -33.15
C GLY A 464 -63.13 -7.73 -34.58
N GLY A 465 -63.36 -9.02 -34.82
CA GLY A 465 -63.57 -9.49 -36.19
C GLY A 465 -63.80 -10.98 -36.44
N MET A 466 -64.68 -11.64 -35.68
CA MET A 466 -65.38 -12.90 -36.03
C MET A 466 -66.33 -13.19 -34.84
N GLY A 467 -67.65 -13.35 -34.93
CA GLY A 467 -68.44 -13.90 -36.00
C GLY A 467 -69.03 -15.27 -35.62
N GLY A 468 -69.86 -15.34 -34.56
CA GLY A 468 -70.95 -16.32 -34.35
C GLY A 468 -70.61 -17.81 -34.08
N GLY A 469 -71.36 -18.43 -33.15
CA GLY A 469 -71.60 -19.88 -33.16
C GLY A 469 -71.33 -20.65 -31.87
N MET A 470 -72.33 -20.68 -30.98
CA MET A 470 -72.94 -21.88 -30.37
C MET A 470 -72.07 -23.14 -30.10
N GLY A 471 -72.13 -23.66 -28.87
CA GLY A 471 -71.88 -25.09 -28.59
C GLY A 471 -71.31 -25.36 -27.20
N GLY A 472 -72.09 -26.03 -26.35
CA GLY A 472 -71.77 -26.31 -24.94
C GLY A 472 -71.10 -27.66 -24.67
N MET A 473 -71.19 -28.06 -23.39
CA MET A 473 -70.68 -29.29 -22.75
C MET A 473 -69.13 -29.34 -22.69
N GLY A 474 -68.48 -29.56 -21.56
CA GLY A 474 -68.88 -30.23 -20.33
C GLY A 474 -67.84 -31.33 -20.06
N GLY A 475 -67.21 -31.35 -18.88
CA GLY A 475 -66.47 -32.53 -18.43
C GLY A 475 -65.28 -32.28 -17.49
N GLY A 476 -65.41 -32.83 -16.27
CA GLY A 476 -64.33 -33.50 -15.54
C GLY A 476 -63.30 -32.59 -14.84
N ALA A 477 -63.50 -32.21 -13.58
CA ALA A 477 -63.22 -33.02 -12.38
C ALA A 477 -61.76 -32.91 -11.87
N ARG A 478 -61.65 -32.38 -10.62
CA ARG A 478 -60.85 -32.90 -9.49
C ARG A 478 -59.31 -32.74 -9.65
N PHE A 479 -58.53 -32.24 -8.70
CA PHE A 479 -58.59 -32.29 -7.23
C PHE A 479 -57.49 -31.37 -6.65
N SER A 480 -57.57 -31.18 -5.32
CA SER A 480 -56.52 -30.74 -4.38
C SER A 480 -56.30 -29.22 -4.25
N SER A 481 -56.68 -28.57 -3.15
CA SER A 481 -56.44 -28.80 -1.71
C SER A 481 -55.23 -28.01 -1.20
N ALA A 482 -55.55 -27.21 -0.17
CA ALA A 482 -54.69 -26.75 0.92
C ALA A 482 -53.56 -25.77 0.55
N GLY A 483 -53.42 -24.62 1.19
CA GLY A 483 -54.15 -24.10 2.34
C GLY A 483 -53.46 -22.84 2.88
N GLY A 484 -54.17 -22.16 3.79
CA GLY A 484 -53.55 -21.47 4.92
C GLY A 484 -53.00 -20.06 4.69
N PHE A 485 -53.89 -19.06 4.80
CA PHE A 485 -53.62 -17.79 5.51
C PHE A 485 -53.26 -18.04 7.00
N PRO A 486 -52.93 -17.04 7.87
CA PRO A 486 -52.80 -15.58 7.73
C PRO A 486 -51.43 -15.07 8.30
N GLY A 487 -50.97 -13.82 8.27
CA GLY A 487 -51.63 -12.52 8.43
C GLY A 487 -51.26 -11.90 9.80
N GLY A 488 -50.65 -10.70 9.77
CA GLY A 488 -50.86 -9.64 10.76
C GLY A 488 -49.90 -9.51 11.95
N GLY A 489 -49.56 -8.25 12.28
CA GLY A 489 -49.40 -7.85 13.69
C GLY A 489 -48.21 -6.94 14.01
N ALA A 490 -48.51 -5.69 14.35
CA ALA A 490 -47.61 -4.60 14.71
C ALA A 490 -46.95 -4.73 16.11
N GLY A 491 -45.93 -3.88 16.38
CA GLY A 491 -45.43 -3.65 17.74
C GLY A 491 -44.35 -2.55 17.83
N PHE A 492 -44.67 -1.48 18.53
CA PHE A 492 -43.88 -0.26 18.82
C PHE A 492 -42.83 -0.42 19.95
N SER A 493 -42.01 0.64 20.11
CA SER A 493 -41.32 1.14 21.33
C SER A 493 -39.78 1.03 21.26
N ALA A 494 -38.98 2.09 21.13
CA ALA A 494 -38.71 3.29 21.94
C ALA A 494 -37.59 3.12 23.01
N GLY A 495 -36.67 4.10 23.05
CA GLY A 495 -35.65 4.34 24.09
C GLY A 495 -34.21 3.98 23.65
N GLY A 496 -33.17 4.78 23.79
CA GLY A 496 -32.97 6.10 24.38
C GLY A 496 -31.47 6.45 24.35
N PHE A 497 -31.15 7.72 24.10
CA PHE A 497 -29.82 8.34 24.32
C PHE A 497 -29.59 8.61 25.82
N PRO A 498 -28.34 8.75 26.30
CA PRO A 498 -27.66 10.07 26.37
C PRO A 498 -26.15 9.97 26.00
N GLY A 499 -25.37 11.00 25.66
CA GLY A 499 -25.47 12.45 25.82
C GLY A 499 -24.18 12.99 26.47
N ALA A 500 -23.39 13.80 25.74
CA ALA A 500 -22.41 14.83 26.20
C ALA A 500 -21.69 15.34 24.92
N SER A 501 -21.89 16.54 24.34
CA SER A 501 -22.07 17.92 24.80
C SER A 501 -20.80 18.55 25.39
N PHE A 502 -20.10 19.34 24.57
CA PHE A 502 -19.56 20.66 24.92
C PHE A 502 -19.51 21.52 23.64
N GLY A 503 -20.37 22.54 23.56
CA GLY A 503 -20.23 23.71 22.67
C GLY A 503 -19.13 24.64 23.18
N GLY A 504 -18.79 25.78 22.61
CA GLY A 504 -19.12 26.62 21.46
C GLY A 504 -17.93 27.61 21.39
N ALA A 505 -17.85 28.72 20.68
CA ALA A 505 -18.69 29.51 19.80
C ALA A 505 -17.81 30.71 19.37
N GLY A 506 -18.12 31.35 18.23
CA GLY A 506 -17.71 32.72 17.90
C GLY A 506 -16.27 32.86 17.38
N GLY A 507 -15.96 33.59 16.31
CA GLY A 507 -16.66 34.71 15.71
C GLY A 507 -15.60 35.75 15.35
N PHE A 508 -15.36 35.95 14.05
CA PHE A 508 -14.68 37.14 13.52
C PHE A 508 -15.53 38.39 13.82
N PRO A 509 -14.93 39.58 14.03
CA PRO A 509 -14.66 40.46 12.88
C PRO A 509 -13.40 41.33 13.02
N GLY A 510 -13.03 41.97 11.90
CA GLY A 510 -11.76 42.68 11.73
C GLY A 510 -11.68 44.11 12.27
N GLY A 511 -10.61 44.80 11.83
CA GLY A 511 -10.36 46.21 12.10
C GLY A 511 -8.86 46.53 11.95
N GLY A 512 -8.50 47.31 10.94
CA GLY A 512 -7.12 47.60 10.56
C GLY A 512 -6.47 48.82 11.24
N ARG A 513 -5.23 49.10 10.82
CA ARG A 513 -4.54 50.41 10.68
C ARG A 513 -3.06 50.10 10.39
N ARG A 514 -2.50 50.46 9.23
CA ARG A 514 -1.79 51.73 8.93
C ARG A 514 -0.70 52.09 9.94
N GLY A 515 0.55 52.10 9.47
CA GLY A 515 1.43 53.28 9.58
C GLY A 515 2.79 53.08 10.27
N GLY A 516 3.86 53.41 9.53
CA GLY A 516 5.17 53.86 10.04
C GLY A 516 6.17 52.74 10.34
N GLY A 517 7.45 52.82 9.96
CA GLY A 517 8.22 53.85 9.30
C GLY A 517 9.60 53.26 8.98
N GLY A 518 10.21 53.71 7.89
CA GLY A 518 11.57 53.33 7.53
C GLY A 518 12.60 54.03 8.42
N TYR A 519 13.75 53.39 8.60
CA TYR A 519 15.02 54.08 8.80
C TYR A 519 16.15 53.34 8.10
N TYR A 520 16.93 54.14 7.38
CA TYR A 520 18.20 53.86 6.73
C TYR A 520 19.25 53.29 7.70
N SER A 521 20.14 52.45 7.19
CA SER A 521 21.59 52.72 7.30
C SER A 521 22.38 51.95 6.24
N HIS A 522 23.26 52.71 5.59
CA HIS A 522 24.25 52.32 4.60
C HIS A 522 25.61 52.16 5.30
N PHE A 523 26.54 51.53 4.56
CA PHE A 523 28.00 51.49 4.69
C PHE A 523 28.65 50.38 5.54
N GLY A 524 29.55 49.66 4.87
CA GLY A 524 30.43 48.61 5.36
C GLY A 524 30.77 47.66 4.22
#